data_AF-A0A377LX60-F1
#
_entry.id   AF-A0A377LX60-F1
#
_cell.length_a   1.000
_cell.length_b   1.000
_cell.length_c   1.000
_cell.angle_alpha   90.00
_cell.angle_beta   90.00
_cell.angle_gamma   90.00
#
_symmetry.space_group_name_H-M   'P 1'
#
loop_
_entity.id
_entity.type
_entity.pdbx_description
1 polymer ?
#
loop_
_entity_poly.entity_id
_entity_poly.type
_entity_poly.pdbx_seq_one_letter_code
_entity_poly.pdbx_strand_id
1 'polypeptide(L)'
;MKTIASTSLPAHVQQPRYDRSLLRSRIVHFGFGAFHRAHQALLTHRVLNAKGGDWGICEISLFSGDVLMSQLRAQDHLLTVLEKGAEGNSRLSLEPCMNA
;
A
#
# COMPACT_ATOMS: atom_id res chain seq x y z
N MET A 1 11.80 -5.49 14.70
CA MET A 1 11.55 -4.04 14.67
C MET A 1 10.04 -3.83 14.66
N LYS A 2 9.51 -2.86 15.40
CA LYS A 2 8.06 -2.63 15.47
C LYS A 2 7.62 -1.88 14.20
N THR A 3 6.81 -2.53 13.35
CA THR A 3 6.26 -1.93 12.11
C THR A 3 4.75 -2.03 12.09
N ILE A 4 4.11 -1.39 11.11
CA ILE A 4 2.66 -1.52 10.89
C ILE A 4 2.23 -2.95 10.50
N ALA A 5 3.15 -3.77 9.98
CA ALA A 5 2.88 -5.17 9.68
C ALA A 5 2.90 -6.06 10.94
N SER A 6 3.66 -5.66 11.97
CA SER A 6 3.93 -6.49 13.15
C SER A 6 3.25 -5.98 14.42
N THR A 7 2.31 -5.03 14.31
CA THR A 7 1.69 -4.33 15.44
C THR A 7 0.18 -4.26 15.24
N SER A 8 -0.58 -4.47 16.32
CA SER A 8 -2.01 -4.16 16.35
C SER A 8 -2.24 -2.68 16.09
N LEU A 9 -2.98 -2.36 15.04
CA LEU A 9 -3.33 -0.99 14.69
C LEU A 9 -4.55 -0.51 15.49
N PRO A 10 -4.67 0.81 15.76
CA PRO A 10 -5.89 1.37 16.33
C PRO A 10 -7.13 1.07 15.47
N ALA A 11 -8.29 0.88 16.11
CA ALA A 11 -9.52 0.48 15.43
C ALA A 11 -10.00 1.42 14.31
N HIS A 12 -9.60 2.70 14.36
CA HIS A 12 -9.96 3.70 13.35
C HIS A 12 -9.07 3.66 12.10
N VAL A 13 -8.00 2.86 12.09
CA VAL A 13 -7.14 2.67 10.92
C VAL A 13 -7.77 1.58 10.05
N GLN A 14 -8.17 1.95 8.84
CA GLN A 14 -8.73 0.98 7.91
C GLN A 14 -7.62 0.06 7.40
N GLN A 15 -7.90 -1.24 7.34
CA GLN A 15 -6.97 -2.28 6.91
C GLN A 15 -7.51 -2.99 5.66
N PRO A 16 -6.64 -3.62 4.85
CA PRO A 16 -7.09 -4.45 3.73
C PRO A 16 -8.06 -5.54 4.21
N ARG A 17 -9.19 -5.68 3.52
CA ARG A 17 -10.19 -6.73 3.77
C ARG A 17 -10.11 -7.88 2.78
N TYR A 18 -9.30 -7.74 1.74
CA TYR A 18 -8.99 -8.80 0.79
C TYR A 18 -7.80 -9.65 1.28
N ASP A 19 -7.75 -10.91 0.84
CA ASP A 19 -6.61 -11.79 1.10
C ASP A 19 -5.42 -11.37 0.25
N ARG A 20 -4.42 -10.80 0.91
CA ARG A 20 -3.18 -10.28 0.33
C ARG A 20 -2.34 -11.38 -0.32
N SER A 21 -2.41 -12.61 0.20
CA SER A 21 -1.64 -13.75 -0.32
C SER A 21 -2.09 -14.19 -1.73
N LEU A 22 -3.29 -13.77 -2.15
CA LEU A 22 -3.84 -14.08 -3.47
C LEU A 22 -3.39 -13.12 -4.56
N LEU A 23 -2.82 -11.96 -4.21
CA LEU A 23 -2.40 -10.97 -5.20
C LEU A 23 -1.37 -11.57 -6.17
N ARG A 24 -1.33 -11.02 -7.39
CA ARG A 24 -0.34 -11.35 -8.43
C ARG A 24 0.18 -10.05 -9.02
N SER A 25 1.45 -10.01 -9.42
CA SER A 25 2.00 -8.84 -10.13
C SER A 25 1.36 -8.72 -11.51
N ARG A 26 0.28 -7.94 -11.60
CA ARG A 26 -0.47 -7.69 -12.85
C ARG A 26 -0.26 -6.27 -13.37
N ILE A 27 0.22 -5.37 -12.53
CA ILE A 27 0.60 -4.00 -12.87
C ILE A 27 2.07 -3.84 -12.54
N VAL A 28 2.85 -3.27 -13.45
CA VAL A 28 4.22 -2.79 -13.15
C VAL A 28 4.18 -1.27 -13.16
N HIS A 29 4.65 -0.65 -12.08
CA HIS A 29 4.70 0.79 -11.94
C HIS A 29 6.15 1.28 -11.85
N PHE A 30 6.53 2.19 -12.75
CA PHE A 30 7.84 2.83 -12.73
C PHE A 30 7.73 4.18 -12.03
N GLY A 31 8.42 4.32 -10.91
CA GLY A 31 8.46 5.53 -10.08
C GLY A 31 7.58 5.41 -8.84
N PHE A 32 8.11 4.80 -7.77
CA PHE A 32 7.42 4.68 -6.47
C PHE A 32 7.35 6.00 -5.68
N GLY A 33 6.71 7.01 -6.27
CA GLY A 33 6.54 8.34 -5.70
C GLY A 33 5.35 8.48 -4.75
N ALA A 34 5.24 9.63 -4.09
CA ALA A 34 4.13 9.93 -3.19
C ALA A 34 2.76 9.94 -3.91
N PHE A 35 2.72 10.49 -5.13
CA PHE A 35 1.50 10.54 -5.94
C PHE A 35 0.98 9.14 -6.28
N HIS A 36 1.87 8.25 -6.71
CA HIS A 36 1.52 6.86 -7.01
C HIS A 36 0.76 6.20 -5.84
N ARG A 37 1.37 6.29 -4.65
CA ARG A 37 0.88 5.68 -3.42
C ARG A 37 -0.46 6.26 -2.97
N ALA A 38 -0.64 7.58 -3.14
CA ALA A 38 -1.86 8.27 -2.75
C ALA A 38 -3.00 8.15 -3.79
N HIS A 39 -2.72 7.68 -5.01
CA HIS A 39 -3.70 7.71 -6.11
C HIS A 39 -3.90 6.33 -6.77
N GLN A 40 -2.98 5.85 -7.61
CA GLN A 40 -3.16 4.60 -8.36
C GLN A 40 -3.18 3.38 -7.43
N ALA A 41 -2.25 3.33 -6.47
CA ALA A 41 -2.21 2.32 -5.43
C ALA A 41 -3.48 2.33 -4.56
N LEU A 42 -3.91 3.51 -4.13
CA LEU A 42 -5.12 3.70 -3.32
C LEU A 42 -6.38 3.24 -4.07
N LEU A 43 -6.53 3.59 -5.35
CA LEU A 43 -7.67 3.16 -6.16
C LEU A 43 -7.68 1.64 -6.39
N THR A 44 -6.52 1.05 -6.67
CA THR A 44 -6.39 -0.42 -6.81
C THR A 44 -6.81 -1.12 -5.52
N HIS A 45 -6.31 -0.64 -4.37
CA HIS A 45 -6.71 -1.13 -3.06
C HIS A 45 -8.22 -0.99 -2.79
N ARG A 46 -8.85 0.14 -3.18
CA ARG A 46 -10.31 0.33 -3.05
C ARG A 46 -11.10 -0.67 -3.89
N VAL A 47 -10.67 -0.94 -5.11
CA VAL A 47 -11.31 -1.95 -5.98
C VAL A 47 -11.17 -3.35 -5.38
N LEU A 48 -9.97 -3.74 -4.94
CA LEU A 48 -9.74 -5.04 -4.31
C LEU A 48 -10.61 -5.23 -3.06
N ASN A 49 -10.78 -4.19 -2.24
CA ASN A 49 -11.67 -4.25 -1.07
C ASN A 49 -13.17 -4.34 -1.41
N ALA A 50 -13.58 -3.84 -2.58
CA ALA A 50 -14.97 -3.79 -3.00
C ALA A 50 -15.38 -5.01 -3.84
N LYS A 51 -14.43 -5.58 -4.62
CA LYS A 51 -14.70 -6.58 -5.65
C LYS A 51 -13.80 -7.82 -5.56
N GLY A 52 -12.75 -7.79 -4.74
CA GLY A 52 -11.72 -8.83 -4.72
C GLY A 52 -10.88 -8.81 -6.01
N GLY A 53 -10.23 -9.94 -6.29
CA GLY A 53 -9.29 -10.10 -7.40
C GLY A 53 -7.84 -10.18 -6.94
N ASP A 54 -6.94 -10.29 -7.89
CA ASP A 54 -5.52 -10.54 -7.67
C ASP A 54 -4.61 -9.51 -8.38
N TRP A 55 -5.12 -8.29 -8.58
CA TRP A 55 -4.41 -7.20 -9.24
C TRP A 55 -3.43 -6.49 -8.29
N GLY A 56 -2.29 -7.13 -8.02
CA GLY A 56 -1.17 -6.53 -7.29
C GLY A 56 -0.28 -5.67 -8.19
N ILE A 57 0.38 -4.67 -7.59
CA ILE A 57 1.34 -3.79 -8.24
C ILE A 57 2.77 -4.26 -7.93
N CYS A 58 3.65 -4.26 -8.93
CA CYS A 58 5.10 -4.41 -8.79
C CYS A 58 5.73 -3.03 -8.93
N GLU A 59 6.43 -2.58 -7.91
CA GLU A 59 6.97 -1.23 -7.82
C GLU A 59 8.43 -1.22 -8.25
N ILE A 60 8.77 -0.34 -9.20
CA ILE A 60 10.14 -0.16 -9.68
C ILE A 60 10.57 1.26 -9.40
N SER A 61 11.69 1.44 -8.70
CA SER A 61 12.36 2.73 -8.56
C SER A 61 13.67 2.74 -9.34
N LEU A 62 13.80 3.67 -10.29
CA LEU A 62 14.98 3.77 -11.16
C LEU A 62 16.10 4.61 -10.53
N PHE A 63 15.78 5.52 -9.61
CA PHE A 63 16.73 6.45 -9.00
C PHE A 63 16.49 6.56 -7.50
N SER A 64 17.56 6.45 -6.71
CA SER A 64 17.57 6.72 -5.26
C SER A 64 16.44 6.02 -4.47
N GLY A 65 16.04 4.82 -4.91
CA GLY A 65 14.91 4.08 -4.35
C GLY A 65 15.25 3.10 -3.25
N ASP A 66 16.52 2.71 -3.09
CA ASP A 66 16.91 1.54 -2.28
C ASP A 66 16.48 1.62 -0.83
N VAL A 67 16.64 2.80 -0.20
CA VAL A 67 16.20 3.02 1.18
C VAL A 67 14.68 2.89 1.29
N LEU A 68 13.93 3.49 0.36
CA LEU A 68 12.47 3.43 0.38
C LEU A 68 11.95 2.02 0.09
N MET A 69 12.56 1.31 -0.86
CA MET A 69 12.21 -0.07 -1.20
C MET A 69 12.55 -1.03 -0.05
N SER A 70 13.71 -0.86 0.60
CA SER A 70 14.08 -1.67 1.77
C SER A 70 13.16 -1.43 2.97
N GLN A 71 12.76 -0.18 3.21
CA GLN A 71 11.75 0.15 4.22
C GLN A 71 10.40 -0.49 3.90
N LEU A 72 9.96 -0.44 2.63
CA LEU A 72 8.72 -1.05 2.20
C LEU A 72 8.74 -2.57 2.42
N ARG A 73 9.81 -3.26 2.01
CA ARG A 73 10.00 -4.70 2.27
C ARG A 73 9.99 -5.04 3.75
N ALA A 74 10.67 -4.24 4.58
CA ALA A 74 10.69 -4.43 6.03
C ALA A 74 9.31 -4.25 6.70
N GLN A 75 8.36 -3.61 6.01
CA GLN A 75 6.98 -3.46 6.44
C GLN A 75 6.03 -4.42 5.73
N ASP A 76 6.52 -5.55 5.20
CA ASP A 76 5.67 -6.51 4.48
C ASP A 76 4.87 -5.82 3.36
N HIS A 77 5.52 -4.90 2.65
CA HIS A 77 4.95 -4.10 1.58
C HIS A 77 3.74 -3.20 1.95
N LEU A 78 3.46 -3.04 3.25
CA LEU A 78 2.42 -2.14 3.74
C LEU A 78 2.91 -0.69 3.79
N LEU A 79 1.98 0.22 3.50
CA LEU A 79 2.12 1.66 3.71
C LEU A 79 0.83 2.26 4.26
N THR A 80 0.89 3.52 4.69
CA THR A 80 -0.29 4.27 5.14
C THR A 80 -0.51 5.49 4.26
N VAL A 81 -1.76 5.73 3.88
CA VAL A 81 -2.24 6.96 3.28
C VAL A 81 -3.13 7.69 4.29
N LEU A 82 -2.85 8.97 4.49
CA LEU A 82 -3.65 9.86 5.32
C LEU A 82 -4.40 10.82 4.41
N GLU A 83 -5.72 10.73 4.41
CA GLU A 83 -6.60 11.73 3.79
C GLU A 83 -6.90 12.81 4.83
N LYS A 84 -6.66 14.07 4.47
CA LYS A 84 -6.91 15.23 5.32
C LYS A 84 -7.86 16.17 4.61
N GLY A 85 -9.03 16.42 5.20
CA GLY A 85 -10.06 17.33 4.69
C GLY A 85 -10.53 18.31 5.77
N ALA A 86 -11.37 19.27 5.37
CA ALA A 86 -11.94 20.28 6.28
C ALA A 86 -12.79 19.65 7.41
N GLU A 87 -13.49 18.55 7.09
CA GLU A 87 -14.38 17.82 8.00
C GLU A 87 -13.66 16.77 8.88
N GLY A 88 -12.34 16.62 8.72
CA GLY A 88 -11.53 15.67 9.50
C GLY A 88 -10.54 14.86 8.68
N ASN A 89 -9.89 13.90 9.37
CA ASN A 89 -8.83 13.07 8.81
C ASN A 89 -9.26 11.59 8.76
N SER A 90 -9.00 10.92 7.63
CA SER A 90 -9.17 9.47 7.48
C SER A 90 -7.81 8.79 7.24
N ARG A 91 -7.55 7.68 7.93
CA ARG A 91 -6.29 6.91 7.82
C ARG A 91 -6.55 5.54 7.19
N LEU A 92 -5.82 5.25 6.12
CA LEU A 92 -5.90 3.99 5.40
C LEU A 92 -4.54 3.30 5.43
N SER A 93 -4.47 2.09 5.95
CA SER A 93 -3.33 1.19 5.71
C SER A 93 -3.65 0.34 4.49
N LEU A 94 -2.76 0.37 3.51
CA LEU A 94 -2.92 -0.38 2.28
C LEU A 94 -1.62 -1.08 1.90
N GLU A 95 -1.77 -2.25 1.30
CA GLU A 95 -0.71 -2.93 0.58
C GLU A 95 -1.00 -2.77 -0.91
N PRO A 96 -0.22 -1.96 -1.64
CA PRO A 96 -0.29 -1.94 -3.09
C PRO A 96 0.54 -3.05 -3.72
N CYS A 97 1.54 -3.56 -3.00
CA CYS A 97 2.71 -4.14 -3.61
C CYS A 97 2.94 -5.59 -3.17
N MET A 98 3.17 -6.45 -4.15
CA MET A 98 3.52 -7.86 -3.98
C MET A 98 5.03 -8.12 -4.01
N ASN A 99 5.79 -7.22 -4.64
CA ASN A 99 7.23 -7.28 -4.83
C ASN A 99 7.77 -5.86 -5.08
N ALA A 100 8.67 -5.40 -4.21
CA ALA A 100 9.40 -4.13 -4.29
C ALA A 100 10.87 -4.38 -4.03
#